data_AF-A0A916DM90-F1
#
_entry.id   AF-A0A916DM90-F1
#
_cell.length_a   1.000
_cell.length_b   1.000
_cell.length_c   1.000
_cell.angle_alpha   90.00
_cell.angle_beta   90.00
_cell.angle_gamma   90.00
#
_symmetry.space_group_name_H-M   'P 1'
#
loop_
_entity.id
_entity.type
_entity.pdbx_description
1 polymer ?
#
loop_
_entity_poly.entity_id
_entity_poly.type
_entity_poly.pdbx_seq_one_letter_code
_entity_poly.pdbx_strand_id
1 'polypeptide(L)'
;MSYRPTLYVSLALVAALSFAAAYYLDVSELVRTVAALPFVGALFAALFQVLRDHSSFERDRIKQEREHAFLVASTSHMSSVAFDKHVEFCEAYIKALQALLGKLFAEGPTEKAWEYLKPLYDVRRTYRLWVSSSMAQQLDEFEKRVGEIAAALSQWKSASDYKLGQIHHLDKAHKLFAEVMDMEKADRNGPDADSKKAQGYTLVFEHLQSILGIETLTNLRDKVLRDALERE
;
A
#
# COMPACT_ATOMS: atom_id res chain seq x y z
N MET A 1 11.16 25.87 -10.09
CA MET A 1 12.38 26.29 -10.82
C MET A 1 12.19 27.75 -11.23
N SER A 2 13.11 28.67 -10.89
CA SER A 2 12.85 30.11 -11.01
C SER A 2 12.58 30.53 -12.45
N TYR A 3 11.45 31.20 -12.69
CA TYR A 3 11.16 31.94 -13.93
C TYR A 3 12.40 32.78 -14.25
N ARG A 4 13.04 32.57 -15.41
CA ARG A 4 14.26 33.30 -15.81
C ARG A 4 13.87 34.37 -16.84
N PRO A 5 13.33 35.53 -16.41
CA PRO A 5 12.93 36.60 -17.33
C PRO A 5 14.10 37.08 -18.20
N THR A 6 15.33 36.90 -17.71
CA THR A 6 16.57 37.24 -18.43
C THR A 6 16.73 36.49 -19.76
N LEU A 7 16.27 35.24 -19.87
CA LEU A 7 16.38 34.48 -21.13
C LEU A 7 15.39 34.97 -22.19
N TYR A 8 14.14 35.23 -21.81
CA TYR A 8 13.12 35.77 -22.71
C TYR A 8 13.48 37.19 -23.18
N VAL A 9 13.99 38.02 -22.27
CA VAL A 9 14.48 39.37 -22.60
C VAL A 9 15.67 39.30 -23.57
N SER A 10 16.61 38.36 -23.36
CA SER A 10 17.76 38.20 -24.25
C SER A 10 17.36 37.75 -25.67
N LEU A 11 16.42 36.80 -25.79
CA LEU A 11 15.90 36.35 -27.09
C LEU A 11 15.11 37.44 -27.82
N ALA A 12 14.30 38.22 -27.10
CA ALA A 12 13.57 39.36 -27.66
C ALA A 12 14.53 40.46 -28.16
N LEU A 13 15.63 40.70 -27.42
CA LEU A 13 16.63 41.70 -27.77
C LEU A 13 17.44 41.28 -29.01
N VAL A 14 17.80 39.99 -29.12
CA VAL A 14 18.43 39.43 -30.33
C VAL A 14 17.49 39.55 -31.54
N ALA A 15 16.22 39.20 -31.38
CA ALA A 15 15.24 39.32 -32.44
C ALA A 15 15.04 40.78 -32.92
N ALA A 16 14.94 41.72 -31.98
CA ALA A 16 14.77 43.15 -32.28
C ALA A 16 16.01 43.74 -32.98
N LEU A 17 17.22 43.40 -32.54
CA LEU A 17 18.47 43.86 -33.17
C LEU A 17 18.66 43.27 -34.57
N SER A 18 18.36 41.98 -34.76
CA SER A 18 18.43 41.34 -36.08
C SER A 18 17.41 41.93 -37.07
N PHE A 19 16.19 42.25 -36.61
CA PHE A 19 15.19 42.91 -37.44
C PHE A 19 15.57 44.36 -37.78
N ALA A 20 16.07 45.12 -36.80
CA ALA A 20 16.53 46.50 -37.02
C ALA A 20 17.72 46.57 -37.99
N ALA A 21 18.68 45.65 -37.87
CA ALA A 21 19.82 45.56 -38.78
C ALA A 21 19.38 45.23 -40.22
N ALA A 22 18.42 44.32 -40.40
CA ALA A 22 17.91 43.95 -41.74
C ALA A 22 17.00 45.02 -42.39
N TYR A 23 16.50 45.99 -41.60
CA TYR A 23 15.64 47.08 -42.08
C TYR A 23 16.42 48.37 -42.40
N TYR A 24 17.40 48.74 -41.57
CA TYR A 24 18.14 50.01 -41.73
C TYR A 24 19.42 49.92 -42.57
N LEU A 25 20.01 48.74 -42.74
CA LEU A 25 21.21 48.57 -43.56
C LEU A 25 20.82 48.26 -45.01
N ASP A 26 21.17 49.16 -45.93
CA ASP A 26 20.97 49.01 -47.37
C ASP A 26 22.12 48.17 -47.96
N VAL A 27 22.04 46.85 -47.77
CA VAL A 27 23.09 45.88 -48.14
C VAL A 27 22.57 44.88 -49.17
N SER A 28 23.49 44.20 -49.86
CA SER A 28 23.17 43.16 -50.84
C SER A 28 22.24 42.07 -50.28
N GLU A 29 21.41 41.51 -51.16
CA GLU A 29 20.35 40.54 -50.83
C GLU A 29 20.84 39.36 -49.96
N LEU A 30 22.08 38.90 -50.20
CA LEU A 30 22.73 37.83 -49.44
C LEU A 30 23.04 38.20 -47.99
N VAL A 31 23.48 39.44 -47.73
CA VAL A 31 23.78 39.90 -46.37
C VAL A 31 22.50 40.08 -45.57
N ARG A 32 21.42 40.51 -46.25
CA ARG A 32 20.09 40.64 -45.64
C ARG A 32 19.50 39.29 -45.21
N THR A 33 19.73 38.23 -46.00
CA THR A 33 19.30 36.86 -45.65
C THR A 33 20.08 36.31 -44.46
N VAL A 34 21.40 36.53 -44.43
CA VAL A 34 22.24 36.12 -43.29
C VAL A 34 21.88 36.89 -42.01
N ALA A 35 21.54 38.18 -42.11
CA ALA A 35 21.09 38.99 -40.98
C ALA A 35 19.73 38.56 -40.41
N ALA A 36 18.88 37.91 -41.22
CA ALA A 36 17.57 37.41 -40.80
C ALA A 36 17.61 36.01 -40.15
N LEU A 37 18.68 35.23 -40.35
CA LEU A 37 18.81 33.88 -39.76
C LEU A 37 18.75 33.87 -38.21
N PRO A 38 19.43 34.77 -37.49
CA PRO A 38 19.35 34.82 -36.02
C PRO A 38 17.94 35.14 -35.51
N PHE A 39 17.15 35.91 -36.28
CA PHE A 39 15.75 36.19 -35.94
C PHE A 39 14.89 34.91 -35.98
N VAL A 40 15.03 34.11 -37.05
CA VAL A 40 14.33 32.82 -37.17
C VAL A 40 14.78 31.86 -36.07
N GLY A 41 16.09 31.80 -35.78
CA GLY A 41 16.64 30.99 -34.68
C GLY A 41 16.09 31.41 -33.31
N ALA A 42 16.00 32.72 -33.04
CA ALA A 42 15.43 33.24 -31.80
C ALA A 42 13.93 32.88 -31.66
N LEU A 43 13.17 32.91 -32.76
CA LEU A 43 11.76 32.55 -32.77
C LEU A 43 11.56 31.05 -32.45
N PHE A 44 12.34 30.17 -33.08
CA PHE A 44 12.32 28.74 -32.78
C PHE A 44 12.76 28.44 -31.34
N ALA A 45 13.80 29.10 -30.85
CA ALA A 45 14.27 28.95 -29.47
C ALA A 45 13.21 29.40 -28.46
N ALA A 46 12.53 30.53 -28.72
CA ALA A 46 11.42 31.00 -27.89
C ALA A 46 10.27 29.99 -27.85
N LEU A 47 9.89 29.43 -29.01
CA LEU A 47 8.81 28.44 -29.10
C LEU A 47 9.16 27.14 -28.36
N PHE A 48 10.39 26.65 -28.51
CA PHE A 48 10.90 25.50 -27.74
C PHE A 48 10.91 25.78 -26.22
N GLN A 49 11.28 26.99 -25.83
CA GLN A 49 11.32 27.38 -24.43
C GLN A 49 9.91 27.43 -23.81
N VAL A 50 8.90 27.93 -24.55
CA VAL A 50 7.50 27.92 -24.12
C VAL A 50 6.99 26.48 -23.93
N LEU A 51 7.27 25.57 -24.87
CA LEU A 51 6.91 24.15 -24.73
C LEU A 51 7.55 23.51 -23.49
N ARG A 52 8.84 23.79 -23.26
CA ARG A 52 9.55 23.27 -22.08
C ARG A 52 8.95 23.82 -20.78
N ASP A 53 8.67 25.12 -20.75
CA ASP A 53 8.15 25.80 -19.56
C ASP A 53 6.73 25.31 -19.21
N HIS A 54 5.91 25.07 -20.23
CA HIS A 54 4.59 24.47 -20.07
C HIS A 54 4.68 23.06 -19.47
N SER A 55 5.59 22.22 -19.96
CA SER A 55 5.79 20.87 -19.40
C SER A 55 6.28 20.91 -17.94
N SER A 56 7.18 21.82 -17.59
CA SER A 56 7.59 21.98 -16.19
C SER A 56 6.46 22.50 -15.31
N PHE A 57 5.67 23.45 -15.81
CA PHE A 57 4.53 24.01 -15.09
C PHE A 57 3.47 22.95 -14.80
N GLU A 58 3.12 22.11 -15.79
CA GLU A 58 2.19 20.99 -15.58
C GLU A 58 2.72 20.01 -14.52
N ARG A 59 4.00 19.66 -14.58
CA ARG A 59 4.63 18.79 -13.57
C ARG A 59 4.56 19.40 -12.17
N ASP A 60 4.88 20.68 -12.04
CA ASP A 60 4.86 21.39 -10.76
C ASP A 60 3.42 21.54 -10.25
N ARG A 61 2.45 21.78 -11.13
CA ARG A 61 1.01 21.80 -10.78
C ARG A 61 0.54 20.45 -10.25
N ILE A 62 0.89 19.36 -10.92
CA ILE A 62 0.55 18.00 -10.48
C ILE A 62 1.20 17.69 -9.12
N LYS A 63 2.45 18.11 -8.90
CA LYS A 63 3.11 17.94 -7.59
C LYS A 63 2.37 18.71 -6.50
N GLN A 64 2.05 19.98 -6.75
CA GLN A 64 1.34 20.82 -5.79
C GLN A 64 -0.07 20.29 -5.49
N GLU A 65 -0.80 19.84 -6.51
CA GLU A 65 -2.11 19.19 -6.33
C GLU A 65 -1.99 17.93 -5.46
N ARG A 66 -0.97 17.08 -5.70
CA ARG A 66 -0.71 15.88 -4.89
C ARG A 66 -0.30 16.22 -3.46
N GLU A 67 0.57 17.19 -3.27
CA GLU A 67 1.00 17.67 -1.95
C GLU A 67 -0.18 18.23 -1.17
N HIS A 68 -1.00 19.07 -1.80
CA HIS A 68 -2.19 19.62 -1.17
C HIS A 68 -3.22 18.54 -0.84
N ALA A 69 -3.49 17.61 -1.77
CA ALA A 69 -4.38 16.48 -1.51
C ALA A 69 -3.87 15.61 -0.36
N PHE A 70 -2.56 15.35 -0.30
CA PHE A 70 -1.93 14.62 0.81
C PHE A 70 -2.05 15.39 2.12
N LEU A 71 -1.82 16.70 2.11
CA LEU A 71 -1.89 17.53 3.31
C LEU A 71 -3.33 17.59 3.84
N VAL A 72 -4.32 17.78 2.98
CA VAL A 72 -5.74 17.70 3.36
C VAL A 72 -6.10 16.29 3.86
N ALA A 73 -5.62 15.25 3.17
CA ALA A 73 -5.87 13.87 3.55
C ALA A 73 -5.16 13.45 4.85
N SER A 74 -4.06 14.10 5.25
CA SER A 74 -3.31 13.76 6.47
C SER A 74 -3.66 14.65 7.66
N THR A 75 -4.01 15.92 7.42
CA THR A 75 -4.29 16.92 8.48
C THR A 75 -5.78 17.13 8.75
N SER A 76 -6.66 16.59 7.91
CA SER A 76 -8.10 16.69 8.17
C SER A 76 -8.49 15.91 9.42
N HIS A 77 -9.42 16.48 10.18
CA HIS A 77 -9.97 15.84 11.38
C HIS A 77 -10.58 14.45 11.06
N MET A 78 -11.24 14.30 9.91
CA MET A 78 -11.77 13.01 9.46
C MET A 78 -10.68 11.96 9.24
N SER A 79 -9.49 12.35 8.81
CA SER A 79 -8.37 11.44 8.62
C SER A 79 -7.85 10.90 9.94
N SER A 80 -7.63 11.78 10.93
CA SER A 80 -7.26 11.37 12.29
C SER A 80 -8.27 10.37 12.85
N VAL A 81 -9.57 10.69 12.77
CA VAL A 81 -10.62 9.79 13.25
C VAL A 81 -10.62 8.45 12.50
N ALA A 82 -10.41 8.45 11.19
CA ALA A 82 -10.35 7.23 10.40
C ALA A 82 -9.14 6.36 10.79
N PHE A 83 -7.97 6.96 11.01
CA PHE A 83 -6.79 6.26 11.52
C PHE A 83 -7.01 5.70 12.92
N ASP A 84 -7.58 6.48 13.83
CA ASP A 84 -7.89 6.04 15.20
C ASP A 84 -8.87 4.86 15.18
N LYS A 85 -9.93 4.92 14.36
CA LYS A 85 -10.87 3.80 14.18
C LYS A 85 -10.24 2.57 13.53
N HIS A 86 -9.29 2.75 12.62
CA HIS A 86 -8.53 1.64 12.05
C HIS A 86 -7.64 0.97 13.10
N VAL A 87 -6.99 1.75 13.97
CA VAL A 87 -6.20 1.21 15.09
C VAL A 87 -7.09 0.46 16.08
N GLU A 88 -8.20 1.07 16.51
CA GLU A 88 -9.20 0.41 17.38
C GLU A 88 -9.69 -0.91 16.78
N PHE A 89 -9.95 -0.94 15.47
CA PHE A 89 -10.32 -2.15 14.76
C PHE A 89 -9.22 -3.22 14.82
N CYS A 90 -7.98 -2.85 14.49
CA CYS A 90 -6.84 -3.78 14.50
C CYS A 90 -6.64 -4.41 15.89
N GLU A 91 -6.66 -3.60 16.95
CA GLU A 91 -6.52 -4.07 18.33
C GLU A 91 -7.66 -5.02 18.73
N ALA A 92 -8.91 -4.63 18.43
CA ALA A 92 -10.08 -5.45 18.73
C ALA A 92 -10.06 -6.78 17.97
N TYR A 93 -9.65 -6.76 16.70
CA TYR A 93 -9.58 -7.93 15.84
C TYR A 93 -8.47 -8.89 16.27
N ILE A 94 -7.27 -8.38 16.58
CA ILE A 94 -6.15 -9.18 17.11
C ILE A 94 -6.54 -9.83 18.44
N LYS A 95 -7.19 -9.08 19.34
CA LYS A 95 -7.65 -9.60 20.62
C LYS A 95 -8.69 -10.72 20.46
N ALA A 96 -9.64 -10.55 19.54
CA ALA A 96 -10.62 -11.58 19.23
C ALA A 96 -9.97 -12.84 18.65
N LEU A 97 -8.98 -12.68 17.76
CA LEU A 97 -8.24 -13.79 17.18
C LEU A 97 -7.37 -14.53 18.21
N GLN A 98 -6.68 -13.81 19.09
CA GLN A 98 -5.92 -14.39 20.20
C GLN A 98 -6.82 -15.21 21.12
N ALA A 99 -8.01 -14.70 21.44
CA ALA A 99 -8.98 -15.41 22.25
C ALA A 99 -9.51 -16.67 21.54
N LEU A 100 -9.75 -16.59 20.22
CA LEU A 100 -10.14 -17.74 19.40
C LEU A 100 -9.06 -18.81 19.39
N LEU A 101 -7.83 -18.46 19.04
CA LEU A 101 -6.71 -19.42 19.00
C LEU A 101 -6.44 -19.99 20.40
N GLY A 102 -6.40 -19.16 21.44
CA GLY A 102 -6.21 -19.62 22.82
C GLY A 102 -7.24 -20.67 23.24
N LYS A 103 -8.52 -20.45 22.93
CA LYS A 103 -9.59 -21.44 23.21
C LYS A 103 -9.47 -22.68 22.34
N LEU A 104 -9.16 -22.52 21.05
CA LEU A 104 -9.01 -23.64 20.12
C LEU A 104 -7.85 -24.57 20.50
N PHE A 105 -6.72 -24.02 20.94
CA PHE A 105 -5.56 -24.79 21.39
C PHE A 105 -5.73 -25.36 22.81
N ALA A 106 -6.49 -24.69 23.69
CA ALA A 106 -6.74 -25.18 25.05
C ALA A 106 -7.76 -26.32 25.10
N GLU A 107 -8.85 -26.23 24.33
CA GLU A 107 -9.94 -27.21 24.35
C GLU A 107 -9.78 -28.30 23.28
N GLY A 108 -9.03 -28.05 22.20
CA GLY A 108 -8.88 -28.99 21.09
C GLY A 108 -10.15 -29.13 20.24
N PRO A 109 -10.35 -30.28 19.53
CA PRO A 109 -11.49 -30.49 18.65
C PRO A 109 -12.81 -30.48 19.44
N THR A 110 -13.58 -29.39 19.32
CA THR A 110 -14.76 -29.13 20.14
C THR A 110 -15.97 -28.73 19.27
N GLU A 111 -17.17 -29.21 19.64
CA GLU A 111 -18.43 -28.91 18.94
C GLU A 111 -18.79 -27.40 18.96
N LYS A 112 -18.23 -26.66 19.93
CA LYS A 112 -18.44 -25.21 20.12
C LYS A 112 -17.50 -24.31 19.31
N ALA A 113 -16.71 -24.87 18.39
CA ALA A 113 -15.76 -24.10 17.59
C ALA A 113 -16.43 -22.91 16.85
N TRP A 114 -17.70 -23.05 16.44
CA TRP A 114 -18.50 -21.97 15.84
C TRP A 114 -18.81 -20.81 16.80
N GLU A 115 -19.00 -21.08 18.09
CA GLU A 115 -19.26 -20.03 19.09
C GLU A 115 -18.03 -19.15 19.30
N TYR A 116 -16.83 -19.70 19.11
CA TYR A 116 -15.58 -18.97 19.25
C TYR A 116 -15.29 -18.03 18.08
N LEU A 117 -15.90 -18.25 16.92
CA LEU A 117 -15.79 -17.39 15.75
C LEU A 117 -16.68 -16.15 15.81
N LYS A 118 -17.79 -16.21 16.54
CA LYS A 118 -18.78 -15.11 16.62
C LYS A 118 -18.17 -13.74 16.99
N PRO A 119 -17.30 -13.62 18.00
CA PRO A 119 -16.67 -12.35 18.34
C PRO A 119 -15.85 -11.73 17.20
N LEU A 120 -15.25 -12.55 16.34
CA LEU A 120 -14.45 -12.09 15.21
C LEU A 120 -15.35 -11.40 14.16
N TYR A 121 -16.46 -12.06 13.81
CA TYR A 121 -17.49 -11.51 12.91
C TYR A 121 -18.14 -10.24 13.48
N ASP A 122 -18.39 -10.20 14.79
CA ASP A 122 -19.00 -9.04 15.45
C ASP A 122 -18.08 -7.81 15.39
N VAL A 123 -16.76 -7.99 15.59
CA VAL A 123 -15.77 -6.92 15.41
C VAL A 123 -15.77 -6.44 13.95
N ARG A 124 -15.69 -7.34 12.96
CA ARG A 124 -15.73 -6.95 11.54
C ARG A 124 -17.01 -6.18 11.17
N ARG A 125 -18.16 -6.61 11.71
CA ARG A 125 -19.45 -5.95 11.46
C ARG A 125 -19.49 -4.54 12.06
N THR A 126 -18.93 -4.36 13.25
CA THR A 126 -18.90 -3.07 13.96
C THR A 126 -18.06 -2.04 13.22
N TYR A 127 -16.91 -2.45 12.67
CA TYR A 127 -15.96 -1.55 12.01
C TYR A 127 -16.07 -1.53 10.47
N ARG A 128 -17.10 -2.17 9.89
CA ARG A 128 -17.24 -2.34 8.42
C ARG A 128 -17.11 -1.06 7.60
N LEU A 129 -17.54 0.08 8.14
CA LEU A 129 -17.48 1.38 7.46
C LEU A 129 -16.08 1.98 7.42
N TRP A 130 -15.20 1.55 8.33
CA TRP A 130 -13.84 2.06 8.50
C TRP A 130 -12.77 1.16 7.86
N VAL A 131 -13.19 0.02 7.33
CA VAL A 131 -12.35 -0.97 6.68
C VAL A 131 -12.43 -0.80 5.16
N SER A 132 -11.28 -0.77 4.49
CA SER A 132 -11.24 -0.70 3.02
C SER A 132 -11.84 -1.94 2.38
N SER A 133 -12.40 -1.80 1.17
CA SER A 133 -13.02 -2.95 0.47
C SER A 133 -12.03 -4.09 0.20
N SER A 134 -10.75 -3.77 -0.05
CA SER A 134 -9.71 -4.78 -0.26
C SER A 134 -9.40 -5.53 1.03
N MET A 135 -9.27 -4.83 2.15
CA MET A 135 -9.04 -5.45 3.47
C MET A 135 -10.25 -6.28 3.90
N ALA A 136 -11.47 -5.79 3.68
CA ALA A 136 -12.69 -6.55 3.96
C ALA A 136 -12.75 -7.89 3.21
N GLN A 137 -12.30 -7.90 1.94
CA GLN A 137 -12.29 -9.11 1.12
C GLN A 137 -11.24 -10.12 1.60
N GLN A 138 -10.03 -9.66 1.92
CA GLN A 138 -8.97 -10.52 2.46
C GLN A 138 -9.35 -11.09 3.84
N LEU A 139 -9.96 -10.28 4.70
CA LEU A 139 -10.48 -10.75 5.99
C LEU A 139 -11.63 -11.74 5.83
N ASP A 140 -12.51 -11.55 4.84
CA ASP A 140 -13.59 -12.50 4.58
C ASP A 140 -13.07 -13.88 4.14
N GLU A 141 -12.03 -13.89 3.29
CA GLU A 141 -11.35 -15.12 2.88
C GLU A 141 -10.66 -15.80 4.06
N PHE A 142 -9.97 -15.03 4.91
CA PHE A 142 -9.37 -15.53 6.13
C PHE A 142 -10.43 -16.10 7.09
N GLU A 143 -11.51 -15.38 7.37
CA GLU A 143 -12.59 -15.83 8.26
C GLU A 143 -13.30 -17.09 7.73
N LYS A 144 -13.53 -17.19 6.42
CA LYS A 144 -14.09 -18.42 5.80
C LYS A 144 -13.20 -19.62 6.04
N ARG A 145 -11.91 -19.46 5.81
CA ARG A 145 -10.88 -20.48 6.04
C ARG A 145 -10.82 -20.93 7.52
N VAL A 146 -10.87 -19.99 8.46
CA VAL A 146 -10.94 -20.33 9.90
C VAL A 146 -12.30 -20.99 10.24
N GLY A 147 -13.38 -20.58 9.58
CA GLY A 147 -14.70 -21.22 9.63
C GLY A 147 -14.69 -22.68 9.18
N GLU A 148 -13.98 -23.00 8.09
CA GLU A 148 -13.82 -24.38 7.61
C GLU A 148 -13.04 -25.26 8.59
N ILE A 149 -12.04 -24.68 9.27
CA ILE A 149 -11.29 -25.37 10.33
C ILE A 149 -12.20 -25.64 11.53
N ALA A 150 -12.99 -24.65 11.95
CA ALA A 150 -13.99 -24.84 13.01
C ALA A 150 -15.04 -25.89 12.63
N ALA A 151 -15.48 -25.91 11.37
CA ALA A 151 -16.40 -26.92 10.84
C ALA A 151 -15.79 -28.32 10.93
N ALA A 152 -14.55 -28.50 10.47
CA ALA A 152 -13.83 -29.77 10.51
C ALA A 152 -13.62 -30.27 11.96
N LEU A 153 -13.31 -29.36 12.88
CA LEU A 153 -13.13 -29.68 14.31
C LEU A 153 -14.46 -30.00 15.02
N SER A 154 -15.56 -29.35 14.64
CA SER A 154 -16.89 -29.66 15.19
C SER A 154 -17.41 -31.03 14.74
N GLN A 155 -17.09 -31.44 13.50
CA GLN A 155 -17.48 -32.74 12.93
C GLN A 155 -16.63 -33.90 13.44
N TRP A 156 -15.51 -33.62 14.12
CA TRP A 156 -14.62 -34.61 14.74
C TRP A 156 -15.37 -35.62 15.61
N LYS A 157 -16.27 -35.12 16.46
CA LYS A 157 -16.97 -35.93 17.46
C LYS A 157 -18.10 -36.77 16.84
N SER A 158 -18.67 -36.31 15.72
CA SER A 158 -19.69 -37.04 14.98
C SER A 158 -19.11 -38.20 14.14
N ALA A 159 -17.79 -38.22 13.92
CA ALA A 159 -17.07 -39.31 13.26
C ALA A 159 -16.69 -40.48 14.21
N SER A 160 -17.30 -40.54 15.40
CA SER A 160 -16.93 -41.45 16.50
C SER A 160 -17.04 -42.95 16.23
N ASP A 161 -17.61 -43.38 15.10
CA ASP A 161 -17.75 -44.81 14.78
C ASP A 161 -16.48 -45.45 14.17
N TYR A 162 -15.51 -44.68 13.68
CA TYR A 162 -14.25 -45.22 13.18
C TYR A 162 -13.06 -44.34 13.58
N LYS A 163 -12.13 -44.88 14.38
CA LYS A 163 -10.84 -44.25 14.75
C LYS A 163 -10.06 -43.69 13.54
N LEU A 164 -10.25 -44.26 12.35
CA LEU A 164 -9.64 -43.80 11.09
C LEU A 164 -10.28 -42.49 10.57
N GLY A 165 -11.59 -42.33 10.71
CA GLY A 165 -12.32 -41.14 10.26
C GLY A 165 -11.97 -39.92 11.11
N GLN A 166 -11.83 -40.11 12.42
CA GLN A 166 -11.27 -39.12 13.33
C GLN A 166 -9.91 -38.65 12.81
N ILE A 167 -8.88 -39.50 12.73
CA ILE A 167 -7.54 -39.11 12.27
C ILE A 167 -7.57 -38.35 10.93
N HIS A 168 -8.44 -38.74 9.99
CA HIS A 168 -8.60 -38.04 8.71
C HIS A 168 -9.18 -36.62 8.86
N HIS A 169 -10.12 -36.40 9.78
CA HIS A 169 -10.63 -35.05 10.10
C HIS A 169 -9.61 -34.21 10.87
N LEU A 170 -8.73 -34.81 11.70
CA LEU A 170 -7.62 -34.08 12.35
C LEU A 170 -6.62 -33.66 11.30
N ASP A 171 -6.20 -34.61 10.44
CA ASP A 171 -5.21 -34.38 9.41
C ASP A 171 -5.74 -33.37 8.39
N LYS A 172 -7.03 -33.41 8.06
CA LYS A 172 -7.67 -32.38 7.22
C LYS A 172 -7.75 -31.03 7.93
N ALA A 173 -8.10 -30.97 9.21
CA ALA A 173 -8.10 -29.71 9.97
C ALA A 173 -6.69 -29.14 10.12
N HIS A 174 -5.67 -29.98 10.33
CA HIS A 174 -4.26 -29.59 10.40
C HIS A 174 -3.68 -29.20 9.04
N LYS A 175 -4.09 -29.85 7.94
CA LYS A 175 -3.72 -29.46 6.57
C LYS A 175 -4.37 -28.16 6.15
N LEU A 176 -5.67 -27.99 6.43
CA LEU A 176 -6.37 -26.72 6.21
C LEU A 176 -5.77 -25.63 7.09
N PHE A 177 -5.47 -25.90 8.36
CA PHE A 177 -4.73 -24.97 9.20
C PHE A 177 -3.35 -24.67 8.57
N ALA A 178 -2.62 -25.65 8.06
CA ALA A 178 -1.33 -25.40 7.41
C ALA A 178 -1.44 -24.57 6.11
N GLU A 179 -2.45 -24.84 5.27
CA GLU A 179 -2.71 -24.15 3.99
C GLU A 179 -3.21 -22.71 4.20
N VAL A 180 -4.04 -22.50 5.22
CA VAL A 180 -4.58 -21.18 5.60
C VAL A 180 -3.50 -20.29 6.20
N MET A 181 -2.44 -20.89 6.75
CA MET A 181 -1.42 -20.22 7.54
C MET A 181 -0.07 -20.10 6.81
N ASP A 182 -0.03 -20.40 5.50
CA ASP A 182 1.18 -20.50 4.66
C ASP A 182 2.29 -21.37 5.30
N MET A 183 1.89 -22.34 6.14
CA MET A 183 2.81 -23.26 6.83
C MET A 183 3.40 -24.33 5.92
N GLU A 184 3.22 -24.24 4.61
CA GLU A 184 4.03 -25.01 3.66
C GLU A 184 5.54 -24.70 3.83
N LYS A 185 5.86 -23.52 4.39
CA LYS A 185 7.24 -23.10 4.75
C LYS A 185 7.66 -23.47 6.17
N ALA A 186 6.76 -23.96 7.03
CA ALA A 186 7.13 -24.39 8.37
C ALA A 186 7.78 -25.77 8.28
N ASP A 187 9.11 -25.80 8.41
CA ASP A 187 9.93 -27.01 8.39
C ASP A 187 9.32 -28.09 9.30
N ARG A 188 8.88 -29.20 8.69
CA ARG A 188 8.30 -30.36 9.40
C ARG A 188 9.28 -31.00 10.39
N ASN A 189 10.58 -30.66 10.32
CA ASN A 189 11.66 -31.26 11.10
C ASN A 189 12.10 -30.47 12.36
N GLY A 190 11.42 -29.40 12.77
CA GLY A 190 11.74 -28.71 14.04
C GLY A 190 11.39 -29.54 15.29
N PRO A 191 12.27 -29.57 16.33
CA PRO A 191 12.01 -30.29 17.57
C PRO A 191 11.02 -29.52 18.47
N ASP A 192 10.20 -30.28 19.20
CA ASP A 192 9.16 -29.86 20.15
C ASP A 192 7.82 -29.29 19.65
N ALA A 193 6.74 -29.86 20.19
CA ALA A 193 5.35 -29.47 19.94
C ALA A 193 5.02 -28.04 20.40
N ASP A 194 5.75 -27.53 21.40
CA ASP A 194 5.59 -26.15 21.89
C ASP A 194 6.26 -25.12 20.96
N SER A 195 7.38 -25.49 20.33
CA SER A 195 8.01 -24.67 19.26
C SER A 195 7.10 -24.60 18.02
N LYS A 196 6.42 -25.70 17.66
CA LYS A 196 5.47 -25.74 16.52
C LYS A 196 4.23 -24.88 16.77
N LYS A 197 3.70 -24.85 18.00
CA LYS A 197 2.60 -23.93 18.37
C LYS A 197 3.05 -22.48 18.25
N ALA A 198 4.21 -22.13 18.84
CA ALA A 198 4.74 -20.77 18.80
C ALA A 198 5.04 -20.27 17.38
N GLN A 199 5.57 -21.14 16.51
CA GLN A 199 5.76 -20.85 15.08
C GLN A 199 4.43 -20.63 14.36
N GLY A 200 3.42 -21.48 14.63
CA GLY A 200 2.07 -21.30 14.08
C GLY A 200 1.44 -19.97 14.49
N TYR A 201 1.54 -19.56 15.77
CA TYR A 201 1.06 -18.26 16.23
C TYR A 201 1.75 -17.10 15.52
N THR A 202 3.07 -17.15 15.40
CA THR A 202 3.87 -16.08 14.77
C THR A 202 3.47 -15.86 13.32
N LEU A 203 3.31 -16.95 12.55
CA LEU A 203 2.88 -16.88 11.15
C LEU A 203 1.45 -16.32 10.98
N VAL A 204 0.54 -16.58 11.93
CA VAL A 204 -0.81 -15.96 11.91
C VAL A 204 -0.72 -14.47 12.06
N PHE A 205 0.08 -14.02 13.04
CA PHE A 205 0.21 -12.61 13.32
C PHE A 205 0.91 -11.90 12.17
N GLU A 206 1.90 -12.51 11.53
CA GLU A 206 2.54 -11.96 10.33
C GLU A 206 1.56 -11.85 9.16
N HIS A 207 0.82 -12.91 8.84
CA HIS A 207 -0.18 -12.86 7.76
C HIS A 207 -1.28 -11.82 8.03
N LEU A 208 -1.75 -11.75 9.28
CA LEU A 208 -2.74 -10.76 9.68
C LEU A 208 -2.17 -9.33 9.69
N GLN A 209 -0.93 -9.13 10.14
CA GLN A 209 -0.25 -7.84 10.08
C GLN A 209 -0.10 -7.34 8.63
N SER A 210 0.10 -8.26 7.70
CA SER A 210 0.12 -7.97 6.26
C SER A 210 -1.27 -7.54 5.76
N ILE A 211 -2.33 -8.28 6.10
CA ILE A 211 -3.73 -7.93 5.73
C ILE A 211 -4.16 -6.59 6.35
N LEU A 212 -3.80 -6.34 7.61
CA LEU A 212 -4.13 -5.10 8.33
C LEU A 212 -3.26 -3.90 7.89
N GLY A 213 -2.25 -4.13 7.06
CA GLY A 213 -1.34 -3.10 6.54
C GLY A 213 -0.34 -2.55 7.56
N ILE A 214 -0.23 -3.18 8.74
CA ILE A 214 0.70 -2.80 9.82
C ILE A 214 2.15 -3.00 9.36
N GLU A 215 2.40 -4.06 8.60
CA GLU A 215 3.71 -4.36 8.01
C GLU A 215 4.15 -3.26 7.04
N THR A 216 3.25 -2.82 6.16
CA THR A 216 3.51 -1.73 5.20
C THR A 216 3.85 -0.43 5.91
N LEU A 217 3.14 -0.09 6.99
CA LEU A 217 3.41 1.11 7.79
C LEU A 217 4.77 1.04 8.49
N THR A 218 5.12 -0.12 9.03
CA THR A 218 6.41 -0.34 9.70
C THR A 218 7.56 -0.26 8.70
N ASN A 219 7.42 -0.90 7.53
CA ASN A 219 8.39 -0.84 6.44
C ASN A 219 8.57 0.58 5.89
N LEU A 220 7.49 1.35 5.76
CA LEU A 220 7.57 2.77 5.37
C LEU A 220 8.32 3.60 6.40
N ARG A 221 8.03 3.41 7.70
CA ARG A 221 8.76 4.08 8.78
C ARG A 221 10.25 3.77 8.72
N ASP A 222 10.61 2.51 8.56
CA ASP A 222 12.00 2.08 8.54
C ASP A 222 12.74 2.55 7.28
N LYS A 223 12.03 2.71 6.17
CA LYS A 223 12.59 3.34 4.96
C LYS A 223 12.85 4.83 5.19
N VAL A 224 11.90 5.56 5.77
CA VAL A 224 12.06 6.99 6.10
C VAL A 224 13.21 7.21 7.10
N LEU A 225 13.34 6.33 8.10
CA LEU A 225 14.44 6.40 9.07
C LEU A 225 15.80 6.13 8.41
N ARG A 226 15.89 5.15 7.50
CA ARG A 226 17.11 4.89 6.72
C ARG A 226 17.48 6.07 5.82
N ASP A 227 16.51 6.59 5.07
CA ASP A 227 16.72 7.76 4.21
C ASP A 227 17.14 9.01 5.01
N ALA A 228 16.69 9.13 6.27
CA ALA A 228 17.10 10.22 7.16
C ALA A 228 18.53 10.03 7.69
N LEU A 229 18.92 8.80 8.03
CA LEU A 229 20.26 8.46 8.53
C LEU A 229 21.33 8.48 7.42
N GLU A 230 20.98 8.18 6.17
CA GLU A 230 21.90 8.25 5.02
C GLU A 230 22.16 9.69 4.52
N ARG A 231 21.40 10.67 5.02
CA ARG A 231 21.55 12.10 4.68
C ARG A 231 22.34 12.92 5.70
N GLU A 232 22.77 12.30 6.81
CA GLU A 232 23.78 12.85 7.74
C GLU A 232 25.19 12.42 7.33
#